data_AF-A0A1G2XHG0-F1
#
_entry.id   AF-A0A1G2XHG0-F1
#
_cell.length_a   1.000
_cell.length_b   1.000
_cell.length_c   1.000
_cell.angle_alpha   90.00
_cell.angle_beta   90.00
_cell.angle_gamma   90.00
#
_symmetry.space_group_name_H-M   'P 1'
#
loop_
_entity.id
_entity.type
_entity.pdbx_description
1 polymer ?
#
loop_
_entity_poly.entity_id
_entity_poly.type
_entity_poly.pdbx_seq_one_letter_code
_entity_poly.pdbx_strand_id
1 'polypeptide(L)'
;MKKNKSKFTGWLVLALIIFVAVITVRHFHIKNFNTVMPDVLYTSGQPRGMDYTRLLYKYHIAAIVNIRNTTEHREENWHNEEITWVKNNGVKYVELPVKKDSAASNTPDANVIEKFLAIMAEKNNLPVLVHDSSGKKRVAYLAAAWMLRSGEFTYEQTVEKIEKINDRPLNEQEADFLKSLSIGVK
;
A
#
# COMPACT_ATOMS: atom_id res chain seq x y z
N MET A 1 51.53 17.11 -20.59
CA MET A 1 50.05 17.18 -20.43
C MET A 1 49.49 15.80 -20.04
N LYS A 2 49.41 15.44 -18.74
CA LYS A 2 48.93 14.10 -18.29
C LYS A 2 48.05 14.11 -17.03
N LYS A 3 47.63 15.28 -16.53
CA LYS A 3 46.99 15.42 -15.21
C LYS A 3 45.45 15.30 -15.15
N ASN A 4 44.74 15.18 -16.29
CA ASN A 4 43.27 15.16 -16.31
C ASN A 4 42.62 13.79 -16.56
N LYS A 5 43.38 12.77 -17.00
CA LYS A 5 42.78 11.46 -17.31
C LYS A 5 42.29 10.72 -16.05
N SER A 6 43.01 10.80 -14.92
CA SER A 6 42.62 10.10 -13.68
C SER A 6 41.39 10.71 -13.00
N LYS A 7 41.24 12.04 -13.05
CA LYS A 7 40.04 12.73 -12.55
C LYS A 7 38.82 12.42 -13.43
N PHE A 8 39.03 12.31 -14.73
CA PHE A 8 37.98 11.95 -15.69
C PHE A 8 37.52 10.50 -15.54
N THR A 9 38.45 9.53 -15.36
CA THR A 9 38.06 8.15 -15.02
C THR A 9 37.36 8.06 -13.67
N GLY A 10 37.79 8.84 -12.66
CA GLY A 10 37.09 8.90 -11.37
C GLY A 10 35.64 9.39 -11.49
N TRP A 11 35.40 10.42 -12.30
CA TRP A 11 34.05 10.92 -12.60
C TRP A 11 33.20 9.92 -13.38
N LEU A 12 33.78 9.19 -14.33
CA LEU A 12 33.07 8.14 -15.07
C LEU A 12 32.65 6.97 -14.17
N VAL A 13 33.53 6.52 -13.27
CA VAL A 13 33.19 5.47 -12.31
C VAL A 13 32.11 5.94 -11.34
N LEU A 14 32.20 7.18 -10.84
CA LEU A 14 31.17 7.75 -9.97
C LEU A 14 29.81 7.87 -10.68
N ALA A 15 29.80 8.34 -11.94
CA ALA A 15 28.58 8.42 -12.75
C ALA A 15 27.98 7.04 -13.00
N LEU A 16 28.80 6.01 -13.25
CA LEU A 16 28.34 4.63 -13.41
C LEU A 16 27.75 4.08 -12.11
N ILE A 17 28.37 4.34 -10.95
CA ILE A 17 27.83 3.92 -9.64
C ILE A 17 26.48 4.59 -9.37
N ILE A 18 26.37 5.90 -9.61
CA ILE A 18 25.10 6.63 -9.47
C ILE A 18 24.06 6.06 -10.44
N PHE A 19 24.44 5.80 -11.69
CA PHE A 19 23.54 5.23 -12.70
C PHE A 19 23.01 3.85 -12.29
N VAL A 20 23.90 2.96 -11.85
CA VAL A 20 23.53 1.63 -11.34
C VAL A 20 22.65 1.77 -10.11
N ALA A 21 23.00 2.63 -9.14
CA ALA A 21 22.19 2.87 -7.95
C ALA A 21 20.79 3.40 -8.30
N VAL A 22 20.68 4.34 -9.23
CA VAL A 22 19.41 4.89 -9.70
C VAL A 22 18.57 3.83 -10.42
N ILE A 23 19.16 3.01 -11.29
CA ILE A 23 18.44 1.90 -11.94
C ILE A 23 17.93 0.91 -10.90
N THR A 24 18.79 0.53 -9.94
CA THR A 24 18.42 -0.43 -8.90
C THR A 24 17.28 0.12 -8.05
N VAL A 25 17.38 1.35 -7.55
CA VAL A 25 16.31 2.00 -6.78
C VAL A 25 15.01 2.13 -7.57
N ARG A 26 15.09 2.50 -8.86
CA ARG A 26 13.90 2.62 -9.73
C ARG A 26 13.25 1.28 -10.06
N HIS A 27 14.02 0.20 -10.12
CA HIS A 27 13.50 -1.14 -10.38
C HIS A 27 12.77 -1.73 -9.16
N PHE A 28 13.07 -1.25 -7.94
CA PHE A 28 12.49 -1.75 -6.69
C PHE A 28 11.55 -0.75 -6.02
N HIS A 29 10.55 -0.24 -6.77
CA HIS A 29 9.59 0.72 -6.24
C HIS A 29 8.14 0.21 -6.39
N ILE A 30 7.63 -0.34 -5.28
CA ILE A 30 6.21 -0.66 -5.13
C ILE A 30 5.42 0.67 -5.19
N LYS A 31 4.52 0.78 -6.16
CA LYS A 31 3.74 2.01 -6.41
C LYS A 31 2.99 2.46 -5.14
N ASN A 32 3.13 3.73 -4.76
CA ASN A 32 2.46 4.35 -3.61
C ASN A 32 2.51 3.50 -2.33
N PHE A 33 3.65 2.84 -2.09
CA PHE A 33 3.87 2.03 -0.91
C PHE A 33 4.05 2.90 0.33
N ASN A 34 3.21 2.68 1.33
CA ASN A 34 3.23 3.41 2.59
C ASN A 34 3.21 2.44 3.77
N THR A 35 3.96 2.78 4.81
CA THR A 35 3.92 2.09 6.10
C THR A 35 2.90 2.80 6.98
N VAL A 36 1.75 2.18 7.23
CA VAL A 36 0.73 2.71 8.15
C VAL A 36 1.19 2.50 9.59
N MET A 37 1.55 1.26 9.92
CA MET A 37 2.25 0.93 11.16
C MET A 37 3.26 -0.17 10.84
N PRO A 38 4.55 0.00 11.19
CA PRO A 38 5.57 -1.01 10.95
C PRO A 38 5.13 -2.37 11.49
N ASP A 39 5.40 -3.42 10.73
CA ASP A 39 5.11 -4.82 11.07
C ASP A 39 3.62 -5.13 11.33
N VAL A 40 2.71 -4.21 10.96
CA VAL A 40 1.27 -4.40 11.14
C VAL A 40 0.48 -4.09 9.88
N LEU A 41 0.56 -2.86 9.37
CA LEU A 41 -0.25 -2.45 8.21
C LEU A 41 0.55 -1.62 7.22
N TYR A 42 0.49 -2.06 5.96
CA TYR A 42 1.06 -1.39 4.81
C TYR A 42 -0.03 -1.14 3.76
N THR A 43 0.11 -0.08 2.97
CA THR A 43 -0.74 0.16 1.80
C THR A 43 0.09 0.30 0.55
N SER A 44 -0.43 -0.11 -0.61
CA SER A 44 0.21 0.17 -1.90
C SER A 44 -0.76 0.20 -3.07
N GLY A 45 -0.26 0.60 -4.24
CA GLY A 45 -0.84 0.19 -5.51
C GLY A 45 -0.50 -1.26 -5.83
N GLN A 46 -0.85 -1.70 -7.03
CA GLN A 46 -0.65 -3.09 -7.48
C GLN A 46 0.85 -3.44 -7.46
N PRO A 47 1.29 -4.40 -6.62
CA PRO A 47 2.64 -4.93 -6.70
C PRO A 47 2.83 -5.72 -8.01
N ARG A 48 4.05 -5.73 -8.54
CA ARG A 48 4.40 -6.49 -9.77
C ARG A 48 5.81 -7.08 -9.68
N GLY A 49 6.00 -8.29 -10.22
CA GLY A 49 7.31 -8.91 -10.37
C GLY A 49 8.10 -8.95 -9.06
N MET A 50 9.26 -8.29 -9.04
CA MET A 50 10.18 -8.27 -7.89
C MET A 50 9.65 -7.53 -6.65
N ASP A 51 8.55 -6.78 -6.77
CA ASP A 51 7.88 -6.17 -5.62
C ASP A 51 7.50 -7.22 -4.57
N TYR A 52 7.00 -8.37 -5.02
CA TYR A 52 6.55 -9.43 -4.12
C TYR A 52 7.71 -10.05 -3.32
N THR A 53 8.88 -10.22 -3.94
CA THR A 53 10.11 -10.63 -3.23
C THR A 53 10.42 -9.67 -2.09
N ARG A 54 10.27 -8.36 -2.31
CA ARG A 54 10.50 -7.36 -1.27
C ARG A 54 9.41 -7.39 -0.19
N LEU A 55 8.15 -7.56 -0.56
CA LEU A 55 7.04 -7.73 0.39
C LEU A 55 7.29 -8.91 1.33
N LEU A 56 7.76 -10.04 0.81
CA LEU A 56 8.04 -11.23 1.62
C LEU A 56 9.31 -11.08 2.47
N TYR A 57 10.45 -10.74 1.87
CA TYR A 57 11.73 -10.84 2.58
C TYR A 57 12.09 -9.60 3.40
N LYS A 58 11.57 -8.41 3.02
CA LYS A 58 11.87 -7.16 3.74
C LYS A 58 10.77 -6.77 4.71
N TYR A 59 9.51 -6.92 4.31
CA TYR A 59 8.36 -6.49 5.11
C TYR A 59 7.60 -7.66 5.73
N HIS A 60 8.03 -8.90 5.47
CA HIS A 60 7.48 -10.12 6.06
C HIS A 60 5.96 -10.23 5.92
N ILE A 61 5.38 -9.69 4.84
CA ILE A 61 3.93 -9.65 4.64
C ILE A 61 3.34 -11.05 4.73
N ALA A 62 2.44 -11.24 5.69
CA ALA A 62 1.77 -12.52 5.95
C ALA A 62 0.42 -12.60 5.22
N ALA A 63 -0.23 -11.45 4.96
CA ALA A 63 -1.47 -11.40 4.19
C ALA A 63 -1.53 -10.21 3.23
N ILE A 64 -2.10 -10.44 2.05
CA ILE A 64 -2.40 -9.43 1.04
C ILE A 64 -3.92 -9.32 0.89
N VAL A 65 -4.44 -8.11 1.02
CA VAL A 65 -5.86 -7.76 0.84
C VAL A 65 -6.00 -6.95 -0.45
N ASN A 66 -6.56 -7.57 -1.47
CA ASN A 66 -6.88 -6.92 -2.74
C ASN A 66 -8.29 -6.33 -2.66
N ILE A 67 -8.40 -5.00 -2.82
CA ILE A 67 -9.70 -4.30 -2.74
C ILE A 67 -10.26 -3.89 -4.10
N ARG A 68 -9.66 -4.36 -5.19
CA ARG A 68 -10.15 -4.12 -6.55
C ARG A 68 -11.41 -4.95 -6.79
N ASN A 69 -12.32 -4.42 -7.59
CA ASN A 69 -13.46 -5.20 -8.07
C ASN A 69 -13.00 -6.19 -9.13
N THR A 70 -13.70 -7.31 -9.28
CA THR A 70 -13.42 -8.33 -10.30
C THR A 70 -13.42 -7.77 -11.72
N THR A 71 -14.25 -6.76 -12.00
CA THR A 71 -14.29 -6.05 -13.30
C THR A 71 -13.09 -5.12 -13.54
N GLU A 72 -12.30 -4.82 -12.50
CA GLU A 72 -11.02 -4.11 -12.62
C GLU A 72 -9.86 -5.08 -12.94
N HIS A 73 -10.10 -6.39 -12.98
CA HIS A 73 -9.11 -7.42 -13.36
C HIS A 73 -8.95 -7.53 -14.89
N ARG A 74 -8.91 -6.37 -15.57
CA ARG A 74 -8.85 -6.28 -17.06
C ARG A 74 -7.57 -6.85 -17.67
N GLU A 75 -6.58 -7.14 -16.84
CA GLU A 75 -5.31 -7.76 -17.22
C GLU A 75 -5.18 -9.02 -16.34
N GLU A 76 -5.75 -10.16 -16.76
CA GLU A 76 -5.70 -11.43 -16.01
C GLU A 76 -4.26 -11.80 -15.57
N ASN A 77 -3.26 -11.34 -16.32
CA ASN A 77 -1.86 -11.60 -16.05
C ASN A 77 -1.41 -11.18 -14.65
N TRP A 78 -1.78 -9.99 -14.14
CA TRP A 78 -1.33 -9.57 -12.80
C TRP A 78 -2.05 -10.34 -11.69
N HIS A 79 -3.32 -10.69 -11.88
CA HIS A 79 -4.13 -11.38 -10.87
C HIS A 79 -3.69 -12.84 -10.75
N ASN A 80 -3.45 -13.49 -11.88
CA ASN A 80 -2.87 -14.83 -11.92
C ASN A 80 -1.45 -14.86 -11.33
N GLU A 81 -0.62 -13.85 -11.61
CA GLU A 81 0.71 -13.70 -11.01
C GLU A 81 0.63 -13.58 -9.49
N GLU A 82 -0.25 -12.70 -8.97
CA GLU A 82 -0.44 -12.48 -7.54
C GLU A 82 -0.92 -13.74 -6.83
N ILE A 83 -1.99 -14.38 -7.33
CA ILE A 83 -2.54 -15.63 -6.76
C ILE A 83 -1.52 -16.76 -6.78
N THR A 84 -0.76 -16.90 -7.87
CA THR A 84 0.29 -17.91 -7.96
C THR A 84 1.39 -17.63 -6.94
N TRP A 85 1.79 -16.37 -6.81
CA TRP A 85 2.85 -15.97 -5.91
C TRP A 85 2.47 -16.18 -4.45
N VAL A 86 1.29 -15.70 -4.01
CA VAL A 86 0.84 -15.85 -2.62
C VAL A 86 0.71 -17.33 -2.23
N LYS A 87 0.18 -18.17 -3.13
CA LYS A 87 0.08 -19.62 -2.93
C LYS A 87 1.44 -20.27 -2.76
N ASN A 88 2.42 -19.92 -3.59
CA ASN A 88 3.76 -20.52 -3.55
C ASN A 88 4.58 -20.08 -2.33
N ASN A 89 4.23 -18.96 -1.70
CA ASN A 89 4.99 -18.39 -0.58
C ASN A 89 4.25 -18.47 0.76
N GLY A 90 3.09 -19.14 0.82
CA GLY A 90 2.31 -19.28 2.05
C GLY A 90 1.73 -17.96 2.58
N VAL A 91 1.59 -16.96 1.71
CA VAL A 91 0.98 -15.67 2.04
C VAL A 91 -0.54 -15.80 1.87
N LYS A 92 -1.30 -15.33 2.86
CA LYS A 92 -2.76 -15.33 2.78
C LYS A 92 -3.23 -14.29 1.76
N TYR A 93 -4.14 -14.66 0.88
CA TYR A 93 -4.75 -13.74 -0.07
C TYR A 93 -6.23 -13.57 0.24
N VAL A 94 -6.68 -12.32 0.32
CA VAL A 94 -8.08 -11.98 0.58
C VAL A 94 -8.57 -10.98 -0.45
N GLU A 95 -9.63 -11.34 -1.16
CA GLU A 95 -10.36 -10.41 -2.01
C GLU A 95 -11.45 -9.72 -1.18
N LEU A 96 -11.34 -8.40 -1.04
CA LEU A 96 -12.27 -7.57 -0.29
C LEU A 96 -12.64 -6.33 -1.11
N PRO A 97 -13.42 -6.48 -2.18
CA PRO A 97 -13.65 -5.43 -3.16
C PRO A 97 -14.33 -4.20 -2.54
N VAL A 98 -13.74 -3.03 -2.74
CA VAL A 98 -14.34 -1.73 -2.45
C VAL A 98 -14.89 -1.15 -3.74
N LYS A 99 -16.20 -0.87 -3.75
CA LYS A 99 -16.90 -0.33 -4.92
C LYS A 99 -16.21 0.93 -5.41
N LYS A 100 -15.89 0.94 -6.71
CA LYS A 100 -15.39 2.11 -7.41
C LYS A 100 -16.57 2.83 -8.05
N ASP A 101 -17.23 3.69 -7.28
CA ASP A 101 -18.32 4.50 -7.80
C ASP A 101 -17.78 5.85 -8.26
N SER A 102 -18.19 6.30 -9.45
CA SER A 102 -17.89 7.64 -9.95
C SER A 102 -18.67 8.73 -9.21
N ALA A 103 -19.81 8.37 -8.60
CA ALA A 103 -20.68 9.27 -7.84
C ALA A 103 -20.44 9.20 -6.32
N ALA A 104 -20.01 8.05 -5.77
CA ALA A 104 -19.63 7.95 -4.36
C ALA A 104 -18.14 8.28 -4.17
N SER A 105 -17.77 8.76 -2.99
CA SER A 105 -16.40 9.18 -2.62
C SER A 105 -15.34 8.06 -2.61
N ASN A 106 -15.64 6.89 -3.19
CA ASN A 106 -14.84 5.66 -3.13
C ASN A 106 -14.57 5.22 -1.68
N THR A 107 -15.50 5.50 -0.78
CA THR A 107 -15.45 5.08 0.62
C THR A 107 -15.92 3.63 0.75
N PRO A 108 -15.27 2.83 1.60
CA PRO A 108 -15.71 1.48 1.91
C PRO A 108 -17.02 1.53 2.72
N ASP A 109 -17.93 0.59 2.45
CA ASP A 109 -19.13 0.44 3.25
C ASP A 109 -18.81 -0.23 4.61
N ALA A 110 -19.77 -0.16 5.54
CA ALA A 110 -19.60 -0.70 6.89
C ALA A 110 -19.25 -2.20 6.90
N ASN A 111 -19.83 -3.00 6.02
CA ASN A 111 -19.55 -4.44 5.96
C ASN A 111 -18.11 -4.73 5.49
N VAL A 112 -17.62 -3.97 4.51
CA VAL A 112 -16.23 -4.06 4.06
C VAL A 112 -15.27 -3.61 5.16
N ILE A 113 -15.60 -2.54 5.89
CA ILE A 113 -14.82 -2.09 7.05
C ILE A 113 -14.74 -3.18 8.11
N GLU A 114 -15.87 -3.74 8.56
CA GLU A 114 -15.91 -4.77 9.60
C GLU A 114 -15.12 -6.03 9.20
N LYS A 115 -15.25 -6.47 7.95
CA LYS A 115 -14.45 -7.59 7.42
C LYS A 115 -12.96 -7.27 7.42
N PHE A 116 -12.57 -6.05 7.03
CA PHE A 116 -11.18 -5.64 7.06
C PHE A 116 -10.64 -5.63 8.50
N LEU A 117 -11.39 -5.09 9.46
CA LEU A 117 -11.01 -5.09 10.87
C LEU A 117 -10.87 -6.51 11.42
N ALA A 118 -11.78 -7.43 11.06
CA ALA A 118 -11.67 -8.84 11.42
C ALA A 118 -10.40 -9.49 10.86
N ILE A 119 -10.03 -9.19 9.61
CA ILE A 119 -8.75 -9.65 9.03
C ILE A 119 -7.55 -9.11 9.82
N MET A 120 -7.59 -7.84 10.21
CA MET A 120 -6.51 -7.18 10.97
C MET A 120 -6.40 -7.67 12.42
N ALA A 121 -7.49 -8.16 13.02
CA ALA A 121 -7.50 -8.67 14.39
C ALA A 121 -6.80 -10.04 14.53
N GLU A 122 -6.72 -10.80 13.45
CA GLU A 122 -6.06 -12.10 13.41
C GLU A 122 -4.53 -11.95 13.33
N LYS A 123 -3.82 -12.29 14.41
CA LYS A 123 -2.36 -12.13 14.50
C LYS A 123 -1.59 -12.83 13.37
N ASN A 124 -2.08 -13.98 12.90
CA ASN A 124 -1.45 -14.74 11.81
C ASN A 124 -1.57 -14.05 10.44
N ASN A 125 -2.38 -13.00 10.31
CA ASN A 125 -2.46 -12.20 9.10
C ASN A 125 -1.46 -11.03 9.10
N LEU A 126 -0.86 -10.68 10.25
CA LEU A 126 0.05 -9.55 10.35
C LEU A 126 1.48 -9.95 9.96
N PRO A 127 2.23 -9.09 9.25
CA PRO A 127 1.83 -7.79 8.72
C PRO A 127 0.94 -7.91 7.46
N VAL A 128 -0.07 -7.03 7.37
CA VAL A 128 -1.01 -6.99 6.23
C VAL A 128 -0.58 -5.92 5.22
N LEU A 129 -0.65 -6.26 3.94
CA LEU A 129 -0.66 -5.30 2.84
C LEU A 129 -2.08 -5.15 2.29
N VAL A 130 -2.65 -3.96 2.32
CA VAL A 130 -3.88 -3.64 1.57
C VAL A 130 -3.55 -2.85 0.31
N HIS A 131 -4.02 -3.29 -0.86
CA HIS A 131 -3.71 -2.62 -2.11
C HIS A 131 -4.89 -2.51 -3.07
N ASP A 132 -4.81 -1.50 -3.94
CA ASP A 132 -5.66 -1.37 -5.11
C ASP A 132 -4.79 -1.10 -6.37
N SER A 133 -5.36 -0.61 -7.47
CA SER A 133 -4.58 -0.28 -8.68
C SER A 133 -3.63 0.92 -8.52
N SER A 134 -3.96 1.85 -7.62
CA SER A 134 -3.27 3.13 -7.47
C SER A 134 -2.49 3.26 -6.16
N GLY A 135 -2.98 2.68 -5.07
CA GLY A 135 -2.48 2.89 -3.71
C GLY A 135 -2.94 4.18 -3.07
N LYS A 136 -4.10 4.69 -3.48
CA LYS A 136 -4.71 5.94 -2.95
C LYS A 136 -6.19 5.70 -2.60
N LYS A 137 -6.87 6.74 -2.11
CA LYS A 137 -8.30 6.84 -1.74
C LYS A 137 -8.83 5.60 -1.00
N ARG A 138 -9.28 4.56 -1.71
CA ARG A 138 -9.88 3.34 -1.16
C ARG A 138 -8.99 2.65 -0.11
N VAL A 139 -7.70 2.47 -0.42
CA VAL A 139 -6.75 1.84 0.53
C VAL A 139 -6.52 2.72 1.76
N ALA A 140 -6.51 4.04 1.56
CA ALA A 140 -6.29 5.01 2.62
C ALA A 140 -7.47 5.00 3.60
N TYR A 141 -8.71 4.88 3.10
CA TYR A 141 -9.91 4.84 3.94
C TYR A 141 -10.05 3.57 4.76
N LEU A 142 -9.64 2.40 4.23
CA LEU A 142 -9.55 1.19 5.05
C LEU A 142 -8.45 1.28 6.10
N ALA A 143 -7.29 1.86 5.75
CA ALA A 143 -6.25 2.14 6.74
C ALA A 143 -6.74 3.10 7.83
N ALA A 144 -7.52 4.13 7.47
CA ALA A 144 -8.13 5.06 8.41
C ALA A 144 -9.08 4.37 9.39
N ALA A 145 -9.93 3.48 8.86
CA ALA A 145 -10.84 2.70 9.68
C ALA A 145 -10.10 1.84 10.71
N TRP A 146 -9.04 1.14 10.28
CA TRP A 146 -8.20 0.38 11.22
C TRP A 146 -7.49 1.28 12.23
N MET A 147 -6.85 2.37 11.80
CA MET A 147 -6.14 3.29 12.70
C MET A 147 -7.05 3.82 13.80
N LEU A 148 -8.23 4.34 13.44
CA LEU A 148 -9.20 4.89 14.39
C LEU A 148 -9.82 3.83 15.29
N ARG A 149 -10.04 2.60 14.79
CA ARG A 149 -10.64 1.49 15.57
C ARG A 149 -9.65 0.80 16.50
N SER A 150 -8.38 0.80 16.14
CA SER A 150 -7.31 0.17 16.94
C SER A 150 -7.02 0.95 18.23
N GLY A 151 -7.32 2.25 18.27
CA GLY A 151 -6.93 3.15 19.36
C GLY A 151 -5.46 3.58 19.33
N GLU A 152 -4.69 3.11 18.35
CA GLU A 152 -3.25 3.42 18.20
C GLU A 152 -2.99 4.82 17.60
N PHE A 153 -4.01 5.46 17.03
CA PHE A 153 -3.91 6.76 16.35
C PHE A 153 -5.03 7.70 16.78
N THR A 154 -4.70 8.97 16.99
CA THR A 154 -5.71 10.02 17.11
C THR A 154 -6.36 10.32 15.76
N TYR A 155 -7.47 11.07 15.79
CA TYR A 155 -8.12 11.55 14.58
C TYR A 155 -7.17 12.40 13.72
N GLU A 156 -6.43 13.31 14.34
CA GLU A 156 -5.50 14.23 13.67
C GLU A 156 -4.33 13.47 13.03
N GLN A 157 -3.76 12.50 13.75
CA GLN A 157 -2.70 11.63 13.21
C GLN A 157 -3.22 10.80 12.03
N THR A 158 -4.46 10.32 12.12
CA THR A 158 -5.10 9.58 11.02
C THR A 158 -5.25 10.49 9.80
N VAL A 159 -5.78 11.71 9.96
CA VAL A 159 -5.92 12.68 8.86
C VAL A 159 -4.58 12.94 8.18
N GLU A 160 -3.53 13.28 8.93
CA GLU A 160 -2.20 13.54 8.38
C GLU A 160 -1.71 12.35 7.53
N LYS A 161 -1.90 11.13 8.02
CA LYS A 161 -1.49 9.91 7.30
C LYS A 161 -2.29 9.69 6.02
N ILE A 162 -3.60 9.92 6.06
CA ILE A 162 -4.45 9.75 4.88
C ILE A 162 -4.12 10.80 3.81
N GLU A 163 -3.89 12.04 4.20
CA GLU A 163 -3.49 13.10 3.27
C GLU A 163 -2.14 12.79 2.62
N LYS A 164 -1.18 12.25 3.39
CA LYS A 164 0.10 11.76 2.86
C LYS A 164 -0.06 10.60 1.87
N ILE A 165 -0.89 9.59 2.19
CA ILE A 165 -1.15 8.47 1.28
C ILE A 165 -1.84 8.96 0.00
N ASN A 166 -2.79 9.88 0.12
CA ASN A 166 -3.53 10.43 -1.01
C ASN A 166 -2.73 11.46 -1.82
N ASP A 167 -1.69 12.04 -1.22
CA ASP A 167 -0.89 13.13 -1.77
C ASP A 167 -1.75 14.38 -2.06
N ARG A 168 -2.66 14.69 -1.12
CA ARG A 168 -3.52 15.89 -1.13
C ARG A 168 -4.30 16.01 0.19
N PRO A 169 -4.79 17.21 0.54
CA PRO A 169 -5.70 17.37 1.65
C PRO A 169 -7.04 16.65 1.43
N LEU A 170 -7.72 16.34 2.53
CA LEU A 170 -9.08 15.83 2.51
C LEU A 170 -10.06 16.91 2.05
N ASN A 171 -11.11 16.49 1.34
CA ASN A 171 -12.28 17.34 1.15
C ASN A 171 -13.30 17.12 2.29
N GLU A 172 -14.36 17.92 2.30
CA GLU A 172 -15.39 17.90 3.33
C GLU A 172 -16.06 16.52 3.49
N GLN A 173 -16.45 15.88 2.39
CA GLN A 173 -17.07 14.55 2.41
C GLN A 173 -16.14 13.47 2.98
N GLU A 174 -14.85 13.57 2.70
CA GLU A 174 -13.84 12.64 3.20
C GLU A 174 -13.56 12.86 4.67
N ALA A 175 -13.51 14.11 5.12
CA ALA A 175 -13.39 14.45 6.53
C ALA A 175 -14.61 13.95 7.32
N ASP A 176 -15.82 14.14 6.79
CA ASP A 176 -17.05 13.65 7.44
C ASP A 176 -17.12 12.13 7.48
N PHE A 177 -16.63 11.45 6.43
CA PHE A 177 -16.47 10.00 6.47
C PHE A 177 -15.49 9.57 7.58
N LEU A 178 -14.32 10.20 7.70
CA LEU A 178 -13.37 9.89 8.77
C LEU A 178 -13.96 10.15 10.16
N LYS A 179 -14.73 11.23 10.35
CA LYS A 179 -15.44 11.48 11.62
C LYS A 179 -16.49 10.41 11.90
N SER A 180 -17.20 9.95 10.88
CA SER A 180 -18.19 8.87 11.04
C SER A 180 -17.55 7.57 11.54
N LEU A 181 -16.27 7.35 11.17
CA LEU A 181 -15.48 6.26 11.72
C LEU A 181 -15.24 6.51 13.22
N SER A 182 -14.74 7.66 13.67
CA SER A 182 -14.39 7.84 15.10
C SER A 182 -15.57 7.70 16.09
N ILE A 183 -16.83 7.85 15.65
CA ILE A 183 -18.04 7.85 16.50
C ILE A 183 -18.36 6.48 17.17
N GLY A 184 -17.65 5.39 16.83
CA GLY A 184 -17.87 4.06 17.41
C GLY A 184 -16.85 3.60 18.46
N VAL A 185 -15.86 4.43 18.81
CA VAL A 185 -14.81 4.07 19.78
C VAL A 185 -15.32 4.40 21.19
N LYS A 186 -15.94 3.41 21.85
CA LYS A 186 -16.25 3.46 23.28
C LYS A 186 -15.28 2.58 24.06
#